data_AF-A0AAJ6TS35-F1
#
_entry.id   AF-A0AAJ6TS35-F1
#
_cell.length_a   1.000
_cell.length_b   1.000
_cell.length_c   1.000
_cell.angle_alpha   90.00
_cell.angle_beta   90.00
_cell.angle_gamma   90.00
#
_symmetry.space_group_name_H-M   'P 1'
#
loop_
_entity.id
_entity.type
_entity.pdbx_description
1 polymer ?
#
loop_
_entity_poly.entity_id
_entity_poly.type
_entity_poly.pdbx_seq_one_letter_code
_entity_poly.pdbx_strand_id
1 'polypeptide(L)'
;CNILGLGFLKELIVFNFYQVKCFNAPLQPSEIVGVKKVVEEKLPGGGVNDRGVNERGLTLTGFLFLHALFIEKGRLETTWTVLRKFGYNNDIKLTDELIPSFKRAPDQSAELTSEAVEYLRNIYELFDSDGDNNLRPAELEDIFSTAPESPWEEPPYKDAAEKTALSGLSVNAFLSEWALMTLLDPSRAVENLIYIGYSGDPTAAVRLTRRRRLDRKKQQSDRNVFHCFVFGPKKSGKSALVNSFIGRPFYDNYAPTTEESYAVHVVDLPGGIKKTLVLREIPEDGVKKLLLNKESLAPCDIAVFVYDSSDQSSWKRATELLVEVAGHGEDTGYEVPCLIVAAKDDLNSFPMAIQESTRVSQDMGIEAPIPISSKMGDTNNVFRRIVTAAEHPHLSIPETEAGRSRKQYNRLINRSLMFVSVGATVAIVGLAAYRVYAARRNSSG
;
A
#
# COMPACT_ATOMS: atom_id res chain seq x y z
N CYS A 1 24.25 -14.03 3.62
CA CYS A 1 25.18 -14.59 4.62
C CYS A 1 25.72 -13.60 5.64
N ASN A 2 25.48 -12.30 5.46
CA ASN A 2 25.91 -11.27 6.39
C ASN A 2 24.76 -10.90 7.34
N ILE A 3 24.35 -11.85 8.18
CA ILE A 3 23.16 -11.75 9.07
C ILE A 3 23.23 -10.53 10.02
N LEU A 4 24.38 -9.86 10.12
CA LEU A 4 24.62 -8.74 11.05
C LEU A 4 25.01 -7.43 10.34
N GLY A 5 24.94 -7.32 9.01
CA GLY A 5 25.35 -6.10 8.30
C GLY A 5 26.85 -5.75 8.44
N LEU A 6 27.68 -6.65 8.98
CA LEU A 6 29.04 -6.36 9.43
C LEU A 6 30.10 -6.33 8.31
N GLY A 7 29.73 -6.34 7.03
CA GLY A 7 30.69 -6.45 5.90
C GLY A 7 31.60 -7.69 5.84
N PHE A 8 31.50 -8.68 6.75
CA PHE A 8 32.43 -9.83 6.82
C PHE A 8 31.76 -11.14 7.24
N LEU A 9 32.21 -12.29 6.69
CA LEU A 9 31.81 -13.63 7.15
C LEU A 9 32.60 -14.01 8.40
N LYS A 10 32.00 -13.91 9.60
CA LYS A 10 32.67 -14.30 10.86
C LYS A 10 33.11 -15.78 10.88
N GLU A 11 34.26 -15.98 11.52
CA GLU A 11 35.37 -16.85 11.12
C GLU A 11 35.18 -18.38 11.04
N LEU A 12 34.16 -18.94 11.68
CA LEU A 12 33.90 -20.39 11.61
C LEU A 12 32.41 -20.71 11.47
N ILE A 13 31.57 -20.03 12.26
CA ILE A 13 30.13 -20.30 12.30
C ILE A 13 29.47 -19.89 10.99
N VAL A 14 29.79 -18.70 10.45
CA VAL A 14 29.15 -18.20 9.23
C VAL A 14 29.66 -18.93 7.99
N PHE A 15 30.96 -19.24 7.94
CA PHE A 15 31.56 -19.96 6.81
C PHE A 15 31.10 -21.43 6.76
N ASN A 16 31.05 -22.12 7.90
CA ASN A 16 30.50 -23.48 7.93
C ASN A 16 28.98 -23.49 7.77
N PHE A 17 28.24 -22.50 8.28
CA PHE A 17 26.81 -22.37 8.00
C PHE A 17 26.55 -22.19 6.50
N TYR A 18 27.36 -21.37 5.83
CA TYR A 18 27.32 -21.21 4.38
C TYR A 18 27.62 -22.51 3.64
N GLN A 19 28.67 -23.24 4.03
CA GLN A 19 29.06 -24.50 3.42
C GLN A 19 27.98 -25.58 3.61
N VAL A 20 27.46 -25.73 4.82
CA VAL A 20 26.36 -26.66 5.11
C VAL A 20 25.11 -26.27 4.33
N LYS A 21 24.78 -24.98 4.24
CA LYS A 21 23.61 -24.53 3.48
C LYS A 21 23.76 -24.84 1.98
N CYS A 22 24.91 -24.55 1.38
CA CYS A 22 25.10 -24.66 -0.07
C CYS A 22 25.45 -26.07 -0.53
N PHE A 23 26.24 -26.80 0.25
CA PHE A 23 26.88 -28.06 -0.15
C PHE A 23 26.54 -29.23 0.77
N ASN A 24 25.68 -29.04 1.78
CA ASN A 24 25.24 -30.05 2.75
C ASN A 24 26.39 -30.72 3.54
N ALA A 25 27.57 -30.09 3.58
CA ALA A 25 28.73 -30.57 4.32
C ALA A 25 29.55 -29.39 4.87
N PRO A 26 30.03 -29.45 6.14
CA PRO A 26 30.97 -28.47 6.66
C PRO A 26 32.39 -28.73 6.14
N LEU A 27 33.23 -27.70 6.12
CA LEU A 27 34.64 -27.86 5.86
C LEU A 27 35.39 -28.21 7.15
N GLN A 28 36.38 -29.09 7.04
CA GLN A 28 37.29 -29.38 8.12
C GLN A 28 38.14 -28.13 8.44
N PRO A 29 38.56 -27.92 9.70
CA PRO A 29 39.38 -26.77 10.06
C PRO A 29 40.65 -26.61 9.21
N SER A 30 41.29 -27.73 8.83
CA SER A 30 42.45 -27.74 7.94
C SER A 30 42.14 -27.27 6.52
N GLU A 31 40.94 -27.58 6.00
CA GLU A 31 40.49 -27.15 4.67
C GLU A 31 40.22 -25.64 4.66
N ILE A 32 39.62 -25.12 5.73
CA ILE A 32 39.39 -23.67 5.89
C ILE A 32 40.72 -22.92 5.90
N VAL A 33 41.71 -23.41 6.64
CA VAL A 33 43.07 -22.84 6.66
C VAL A 33 43.70 -22.89 5.27
N GLY A 34 43.53 -24.01 4.55
CA GLY A 34 44.02 -24.15 3.17
C GLY A 34 43.39 -23.14 2.20
N VAL A 35 42.07 -22.95 2.27
CA VAL A 35 41.35 -21.96 1.46
C VAL A 35 41.84 -20.55 1.77
N LYS A 36 41.98 -20.18 3.05
CA LYS A 36 42.51 -18.87 3.46
C LYS A 36 43.91 -18.63 2.91
N LYS A 37 44.80 -19.62 3.02
CA LYS A 37 46.18 -19.52 2.51
C LYS A 37 46.22 -19.25 1.01
N VAL A 38 45.39 -19.93 0.22
CA VAL A 38 45.31 -19.70 -1.24
C VAL A 38 44.86 -18.27 -1.55
N VAL A 39 43.88 -17.75 -0.82
CA VAL A 39 43.40 -16.37 -1.00
C VAL A 39 44.48 -15.37 -0.58
N GLU A 40 45.16 -15.60 0.54
CA GLU A 40 46.22 -14.73 1.05
C GLU A 40 47.45 -14.69 0.13
N GLU A 41 47.84 -15.83 -0.47
CA GLU A 41 48.94 -15.90 -1.43
C GLU A 41 48.63 -15.14 -2.74
N LYS A 42 47.38 -15.14 -3.18
CA LYS A 42 46.96 -14.55 -4.46
C LYS A 42 46.42 -13.13 -4.34
N LEU A 43 45.89 -12.76 -3.18
CA LEU A 43 45.42 -11.43 -2.82
C LEU A 43 46.04 -10.98 -1.49
N PRO A 44 47.37 -10.75 -1.45
CA PRO A 44 48.06 -10.39 -0.22
C PRO A 44 47.65 -9.01 0.32
N GLY A 45 47.21 -8.09 -0.55
CA GLY A 45 46.65 -6.77 -0.24
C GLY A 45 47.59 -5.81 0.52
N GLY A 46 47.67 -4.55 0.10
CA GLY A 46 48.47 -3.52 0.80
C GLY A 46 47.68 -2.71 1.85
N GLY A 47 46.35 -2.71 1.78
CA GLY A 47 45.45 -1.94 2.66
C GLY A 47 44.33 -2.78 3.27
N VAL A 48 43.62 -2.21 4.25
CA VAL A 48 42.59 -2.89 5.06
C VAL A 48 41.41 -3.41 4.21
N ASN A 49 41.08 -2.74 3.11
CA ASN A 49 39.91 -3.07 2.27
C ASN A 49 40.24 -3.93 1.03
N ASP A 50 41.51 -4.04 0.64
CA ASP A 50 41.95 -4.80 -0.54
C ASP A 50 42.47 -6.21 -0.20
N ARG A 51 42.50 -6.56 1.09
CA ARG A 51 43.01 -7.84 1.56
C ARG A 51 41.95 -8.93 1.43
N GLY A 52 42.31 -10.09 0.88
CA GLY A 52 41.38 -11.21 0.73
C GLY A 52 41.03 -11.93 2.06
N VAL A 53 41.93 -11.87 3.04
CA VAL A 53 41.75 -12.45 4.38
C VAL A 53 42.21 -11.44 5.43
N ASN A 54 41.46 -11.26 6.51
CA ASN A 54 41.86 -10.46 7.67
C ASN A 54 41.75 -11.26 8.97
N GLU A 55 42.06 -10.63 10.10
CA GLU A 55 41.99 -11.25 11.44
C GLU A 55 40.59 -11.78 11.81
N ARG A 56 39.53 -11.35 11.09
CA ARG A 56 38.15 -11.79 11.32
C ARG A 56 37.72 -12.92 10.37
N GLY A 57 38.52 -13.24 9.36
CA GLY A 57 38.24 -14.29 8.37
C GLY A 57 38.33 -13.83 6.92
N LEU A 58 37.55 -14.49 6.06
CA LEU A 58 37.49 -14.20 4.62
C LEU A 58 36.72 -12.88 4.41
N THR A 59 37.31 -11.95 3.67
CA THR A 59 36.66 -10.67 3.33
C THR A 59 35.72 -10.82 2.15
N LEU A 60 34.88 -9.82 1.86
CA LEU A 60 34.06 -9.79 0.65
C LEU A 60 34.94 -9.92 -0.61
N THR A 61 36.06 -9.18 -0.65
CA THR A 61 37.06 -9.24 -1.73
C THR A 61 37.61 -10.67 -1.89
N GLY A 62 37.96 -11.33 -0.79
CA GLY A 62 38.40 -12.72 -0.81
C GLY A 62 37.32 -13.70 -1.26
N PHE A 63 36.07 -13.47 -0.86
CA PHE A 63 34.92 -14.30 -1.26
C PHE A 63 34.64 -14.20 -2.76
N LEU A 64 34.62 -12.98 -3.31
CA LEU A 64 34.48 -12.76 -4.76
C LEU A 64 35.63 -13.39 -5.54
N PHE A 65 36.86 -13.25 -5.03
CA PHE A 65 38.03 -13.88 -5.63
C PHE A 65 37.95 -15.41 -5.67
N LEU A 66 37.46 -16.06 -4.61
CA LEU A 66 37.27 -17.52 -4.62
C LEU A 66 36.29 -17.94 -5.73
N HIS A 67 35.19 -17.20 -5.90
CA HIS A 67 34.24 -17.48 -6.97
C HIS A 67 34.83 -17.24 -8.36
N ALA A 68 35.62 -16.18 -8.55
CA ALA A 68 36.37 -15.95 -9.79
C ALA A 68 37.35 -17.11 -10.07
N LEU A 69 38.11 -17.55 -9.06
CA LEU A 69 39.05 -18.66 -9.17
C LEU A 69 38.36 -19.99 -9.53
N PHE A 70 37.15 -20.25 -9.02
CA PHE A 70 36.37 -21.43 -9.42
C PHE A 70 35.97 -21.37 -10.89
N ILE A 71 35.57 -20.20 -11.38
CA ILE A 71 35.19 -19.99 -12.79
C ILE A 71 36.42 -20.19 -13.69
N GLU A 72 37.55 -19.56 -13.37
CA GLU A 72 38.80 -19.69 -14.14
C GLU A 72 39.30 -21.14 -14.23
N LYS A 73 39.10 -21.93 -13.16
CA LYS A 73 39.47 -23.36 -13.12
C LYS A 73 38.43 -24.29 -13.77
N GLY A 74 37.42 -23.75 -14.45
CA GLY A 74 36.36 -24.52 -15.11
C GLY A 74 35.37 -25.18 -14.14
N ARG A 75 35.31 -24.75 -12.87
CA ARG A 75 34.40 -25.25 -11.82
C ARG A 75 33.24 -24.29 -11.57
N LEU A 76 32.63 -23.80 -12.65
CA LEU A 76 31.52 -22.84 -12.61
C LEU A 76 30.28 -23.36 -11.86
N GLU A 77 30.06 -24.69 -11.85
CA GLU A 77 28.96 -25.33 -11.12
C GLU A 77 28.99 -25.04 -9.61
N THR A 78 30.16 -24.82 -9.01
CA THR A 78 30.27 -24.44 -7.60
C THR A 78 29.62 -23.09 -7.34
N THR A 79 29.87 -22.11 -8.22
CA THR A 79 29.27 -20.77 -8.13
C THR A 79 27.77 -20.83 -8.42
N TRP A 80 27.36 -21.59 -9.45
CA TRP A 80 25.93 -21.76 -9.75
C TRP A 80 25.17 -22.46 -8.63
N THR A 81 25.74 -23.48 -7.99
CA THR A 81 25.12 -24.17 -6.85
C THR A 81 24.78 -23.18 -5.73
N VAL A 82 25.70 -22.26 -5.44
CA VAL A 82 25.48 -21.20 -4.45
C VAL A 82 24.35 -20.28 -4.91
N LEU A 83 24.43 -19.73 -6.13
CA LEU A 83 23.40 -18.83 -6.67
C LEU A 83 22.01 -19.48 -6.62
N ARG A 84 21.90 -20.74 -7.07
CA ARG A 84 20.64 -21.51 -7.02
C ARG A 84 20.14 -21.73 -5.60
N LYS A 85 21.04 -22.01 -4.64
CA LYS A 85 20.66 -22.17 -3.22
C LYS A 85 20.11 -20.88 -2.61
N PHE A 86 20.56 -19.73 -3.09
CA PHE A 86 20.05 -18.42 -2.70
C PHE A 86 18.90 -17.93 -3.58
N GLY A 87 18.38 -18.76 -4.49
CA GLY A 87 17.17 -18.46 -5.23
C GLY A 87 17.36 -17.74 -6.55
N TYR A 88 18.59 -17.64 -7.06
CA TYR A 88 18.84 -16.97 -8.33
C TYR A 88 18.62 -17.89 -9.53
N ASN A 89 18.14 -17.33 -10.63
CA ASN A 89 17.96 -17.99 -11.91
C ASN A 89 19.18 -17.79 -12.84
N ASN A 90 19.09 -18.25 -14.09
CA ASN A 90 20.18 -18.11 -15.07
C ASN A 90 20.44 -16.64 -15.49
N ASP A 91 19.47 -15.76 -15.27
CA ASP A 91 19.57 -14.32 -15.56
C ASP A 91 20.03 -13.52 -14.32
N ILE A 92 20.45 -14.20 -13.25
CA ILE A 92 20.89 -13.59 -11.97
C ILE A 92 19.75 -12.76 -11.36
N LYS A 93 18.51 -13.22 -11.50
CA LYS A 93 17.33 -12.67 -10.83
C LYS A 93 16.76 -13.69 -9.86
N LEU A 94 16.05 -13.23 -8.82
CA LEU A 94 15.30 -14.14 -7.96
C LEU A 94 14.30 -14.94 -8.80
N THR A 95 14.19 -16.23 -8.53
CA THR A 95 13.23 -17.11 -9.20
C THR A 95 11.81 -16.73 -8.80
N ASP A 96 10.88 -16.74 -9.77
CA ASP A 96 9.45 -16.47 -9.54
C ASP A 96 8.83 -17.36 -8.44
N GLU A 97 9.37 -18.56 -8.22
CA GLU A 97 8.92 -19.48 -7.17
C GLU A 97 9.09 -18.92 -5.75
N LEU A 98 10.07 -18.03 -5.54
CA LEU A 98 10.32 -17.38 -4.25
C LEU A 98 9.47 -16.14 -4.05
N ILE A 99 8.91 -15.58 -5.13
CA ILE A 99 8.11 -14.36 -5.10
C ILE A 99 6.63 -14.77 -5.08
N PRO A 100 5.96 -14.73 -3.92
CA PRO A 100 4.57 -15.15 -3.83
C PRO A 100 3.66 -14.27 -4.70
N SER A 101 2.70 -14.92 -5.36
CA SER A 101 1.62 -14.23 -6.08
C SER A 101 0.41 -14.03 -5.18
N PHE A 102 -0.02 -12.78 -5.02
CA PHE A 102 -1.15 -12.42 -4.18
C PHE A 102 -2.43 -12.20 -4.99
N LYS A 103 -3.12 -13.29 -5.32
CA LYS A 103 -4.44 -13.21 -5.98
C LYS A 103 -5.48 -12.67 -5.01
N ARG A 104 -5.98 -11.46 -5.27
CA ARG A 104 -6.97 -10.77 -4.42
C ARG A 104 -8.20 -10.35 -5.22
N ALA A 105 -9.36 -10.27 -4.56
CA ALA A 105 -10.52 -9.63 -5.16
C ALA A 105 -10.31 -8.11 -5.27
N PRO A 106 -11.01 -7.41 -6.18
CA PRO A 106 -10.80 -5.98 -6.41
C PRO A 106 -10.96 -5.10 -5.17
N ASP A 107 -11.81 -5.51 -4.23
CA ASP A 107 -12.10 -4.77 -2.99
C ASP A 107 -11.32 -5.28 -1.77
N GLN A 108 -10.30 -6.12 -1.96
CA GLN A 108 -9.33 -6.50 -0.93
C GLN A 108 -8.06 -5.66 -1.05
N SER A 109 -7.37 -5.49 0.06
CA SER A 109 -6.04 -4.86 0.13
C SER A 109 -4.99 -5.85 0.60
N ALA A 110 -3.73 -5.51 0.37
CA ALA A 110 -2.57 -6.20 0.93
C ALA A 110 -1.91 -5.28 1.95
N GLU A 111 -1.57 -5.82 3.11
CA GLU A 111 -0.87 -5.12 4.18
C GLU A 111 0.29 -6.00 4.66
N LEU A 112 1.40 -5.40 5.09
CA LEU A 112 2.45 -6.15 5.77
C LEU A 112 1.93 -6.69 7.10
N THR A 113 2.37 -7.89 7.48
CA THR A 113 2.09 -8.44 8.81
C THR A 113 2.89 -7.71 9.88
N SER A 114 2.46 -7.83 11.14
CA SER A 114 3.19 -7.26 12.28
C SER A 114 4.63 -7.80 12.37
N GLU A 115 4.85 -9.05 12.00
CA GLU A 115 6.19 -9.66 11.95
C GLU A 115 7.07 -9.01 10.88
N ALA A 116 6.53 -8.80 9.67
CA ALA A 116 7.28 -8.12 8.60
C ALA A 116 7.56 -6.65 8.93
N VAL A 117 6.60 -5.94 9.55
CA VAL A 117 6.80 -4.56 10.01
C VAL A 117 7.87 -4.49 11.10
N GLU A 118 7.89 -5.43 12.04
CA GLU A 118 8.90 -5.47 13.10
C GLU A 118 10.29 -5.81 12.54
N TYR A 119 10.38 -6.71 11.56
CA TYR A 119 11.63 -6.94 10.83
C TYR A 119 12.15 -5.66 10.20
N LEU A 120 11.29 -4.90 9.51
CA LEU A 120 11.66 -3.63 8.87
C LEU A 120 12.11 -2.58 9.89
N ARG A 121 11.49 -2.54 11.07
CA ARG A 121 11.94 -1.67 12.18
C ARG A 121 13.35 -2.04 12.64
N ASN A 122 13.64 -3.34 12.80
CA ASN A 122 14.98 -3.79 13.18
C ASN A 122 16.03 -3.46 12.10
N ILE A 123 15.67 -3.54 10.81
CA ILE A 123 16.54 -3.09 9.72
C ILE A 123 16.77 -1.58 9.81
N TYR A 124 15.72 -0.79 10.00
CA TYR A 124 15.86 0.65 10.17
C TYR A 124 16.86 0.98 11.30
N GLU A 125 16.67 0.40 12.49
CA GLU A 125 17.53 0.63 13.66
C GLU A 125 18.97 0.15 13.46
N LEU A 126 19.19 -0.87 12.63
CA LEU A 126 20.53 -1.36 12.31
C LEU A 126 21.34 -0.35 11.48
N PHE A 127 20.68 0.37 10.57
CA PHE A 127 21.33 1.30 9.65
C PHE A 127 21.30 2.76 10.15
N ASP A 128 20.36 3.13 11.02
CA ASP A 128 20.36 4.40 11.78
C ASP A 128 21.34 4.32 12.97
N SER A 129 22.64 4.22 12.65
CA SER A 129 23.69 3.99 13.66
C SER A 129 23.92 5.18 14.60
N ASP A 130 23.59 6.40 14.17
CA ASP A 130 23.66 7.61 14.99
C ASP A 130 22.36 7.87 15.79
N GLY A 131 21.29 7.13 15.51
CA GLY A 131 20.04 7.15 16.27
C GLY A 131 19.32 8.48 16.16
N ASP A 132 19.50 9.18 15.04
CA ASP A 132 18.92 10.50 14.78
C ASP A 132 17.47 10.41 14.25
N ASN A 133 16.96 9.18 14.07
CA ASN A 133 15.67 8.88 13.45
C ASN A 133 15.57 9.50 12.05
N ASN A 134 16.65 9.38 11.28
CA ASN A 134 16.77 9.91 9.95
C ASN A 134 17.73 9.06 9.09
N LEU A 135 17.18 8.07 8.38
CA LEU A 135 17.94 7.33 7.37
C LEU A 135 18.27 8.24 6.18
N ARG A 136 19.55 8.60 6.05
CA ARG A 136 20.08 9.41 4.96
C ARG A 136 20.10 8.62 3.65
N PRO A 137 20.20 9.29 2.49
CA PRO A 137 20.29 8.62 1.20
C PRO A 137 21.38 7.53 1.11
N ALA A 138 22.56 7.76 1.71
CA ALA A 138 23.63 6.76 1.73
C ALA A 138 23.29 5.51 2.56
N GLU A 139 22.64 5.68 3.72
CA GLU A 139 22.20 4.56 4.55
C GLU A 139 21.07 3.77 3.88
N LEU A 140 20.20 4.47 3.16
CA LEU A 140 19.15 3.85 2.36
C LEU A 140 19.73 3.04 1.18
N GLU A 141 20.75 3.57 0.51
CA GLU A 141 21.51 2.85 -0.51
C GLU A 141 22.17 1.60 0.07
N ASP A 142 22.73 1.68 1.28
CA ASP A 142 23.33 0.54 1.97
C ASP A 142 22.29 -0.54 2.33
N ILE A 143 21.07 -0.16 2.77
CA ILE A 143 19.95 -1.10 3.02
C ILE A 143 19.63 -1.90 1.75
N PHE A 144 19.52 -1.22 0.61
CA PHE A 144 19.18 -1.83 -0.68
C PHE A 144 20.40 -2.30 -1.49
N SER A 145 21.61 -2.28 -0.93
CA SER A 145 22.85 -2.72 -1.61
C SER A 145 22.82 -4.20 -2.05
N THR A 146 21.90 -4.97 -1.51
CA THR A 146 21.65 -6.40 -1.84
C THR A 146 20.52 -6.60 -2.84
N ALA A 147 19.80 -5.53 -3.20
CA ALA A 147 18.84 -5.49 -4.28
C ALA A 147 19.51 -5.02 -5.59
N PRO A 148 18.92 -5.33 -6.76
CA PRO A 148 19.42 -4.82 -8.04
C PRO A 148 19.42 -3.29 -8.14
N GLU A 149 18.41 -2.66 -7.54
CA GLU A 149 18.21 -1.22 -7.47
C GLU A 149 17.35 -0.89 -6.23
N SER A 150 17.40 0.36 -5.77
CA SER A 150 16.48 0.84 -4.74
C SER A 150 15.05 0.88 -5.31
N PRO A 151 14.06 0.30 -4.62
CA PRO A 151 12.69 0.26 -5.12
C PRO A 151 12.01 1.64 -5.16
N TRP A 152 12.64 2.67 -4.57
CA TRP A 152 12.02 3.97 -4.28
C TRP A 152 12.60 5.16 -5.05
N GLU A 153 13.52 4.95 -6.00
CA GLU A 153 14.14 6.05 -6.77
C GLU A 153 13.21 6.67 -7.82
N GLU A 154 12.18 5.93 -8.22
CA GLU A 154 11.25 6.28 -9.29
C GLU A 154 9.82 6.46 -8.79
N PRO A 155 8.97 7.21 -9.52
CA PRO A 155 7.54 7.28 -9.24
C PRO A 155 6.90 5.88 -9.21
N PRO A 156 5.95 5.62 -8.30
CA PRO A 156 5.29 6.60 -7.42
C PRO A 156 6.00 6.89 -6.09
N TYR A 157 7.16 6.30 -5.80
CA TYR A 157 7.75 6.26 -4.46
C TYR A 157 8.66 7.45 -4.11
N LYS A 158 9.48 7.91 -5.06
CA LYS A 158 10.53 8.94 -4.87
C LYS A 158 10.12 10.17 -4.04
N ASP A 159 8.86 10.54 -4.16
CA ASP A 159 8.26 11.75 -3.60
C ASP A 159 7.03 11.47 -2.73
N ALA A 160 6.78 10.21 -2.36
CA ALA A 160 5.56 9.84 -1.65
C ALA A 160 5.65 10.01 -0.13
N ALA A 161 6.79 9.79 0.50
CA ALA A 161 6.93 9.97 1.94
C ALA A 161 7.47 11.36 2.36
N GLU A 162 7.23 11.69 3.63
CA GLU A 162 7.85 12.84 4.30
C GLU A 162 9.38 12.65 4.37
N LYS A 163 10.10 13.71 3.99
CA LYS A 163 11.55 13.79 4.17
C LYS A 163 11.86 14.66 5.39
N THR A 164 12.85 14.25 6.17
CA THR A 164 13.34 15.03 7.30
C THR A 164 14.03 16.31 6.82
N ALA A 165 14.40 17.20 7.76
CA ALA A 165 15.20 18.39 7.45
C ALA A 165 16.58 18.06 6.83
N LEU A 166 17.09 16.85 7.02
CA LEU A 166 18.36 16.36 6.46
C LEU A 166 18.16 15.54 5.17
N SER A 167 16.96 15.59 4.57
CA SER A 167 16.59 14.88 3.34
C SER A 167 16.64 13.35 3.44
N GLY A 168 16.56 12.80 4.66
CA GLY A 168 16.41 11.36 4.89
C GLY A 168 14.97 10.97 5.22
N LEU A 169 14.77 9.73 5.65
CA LEU A 169 13.48 9.15 6.05
C LEU A 169 13.47 8.84 7.54
N SER A 170 12.43 9.29 8.25
CA SER A 170 12.16 8.80 9.60
C SER A 170 11.65 7.36 9.59
N VAL A 171 11.61 6.68 10.75
CA VAL A 171 11.05 5.32 10.84
C VAL A 171 9.61 5.24 10.33
N ASN A 172 8.80 6.27 10.58
CA ASN A 172 7.42 6.31 10.10
C ASN A 172 7.35 6.47 8.57
N ALA A 173 8.22 7.30 7.99
CA ALA A 173 8.30 7.50 6.55
C ALA A 173 8.80 6.24 5.83
N PHE A 174 9.85 5.60 6.37
CA PHE A 174 10.36 4.32 5.88
C PHE A 174 9.29 3.22 5.87
N LEU A 175 8.58 3.03 6.99
CA LEU A 175 7.49 2.05 7.06
C LEU A 175 6.30 2.42 6.16
N SER A 176 6.08 3.71 5.93
CA SER A 176 5.04 4.22 5.03
C SER A 176 5.33 3.90 3.56
N GLU A 177 6.58 4.03 3.11
CA GLU A 177 6.99 3.61 1.76
C GLU A 177 6.81 2.09 1.55
N TRP A 178 7.18 1.29 2.54
CA TRP A 178 6.91 -0.15 2.52
C TRP A 178 5.42 -0.48 2.44
N ALA A 179 4.59 0.25 3.19
CA ALA A 179 3.14 0.10 3.14
C ALA A 179 2.56 0.50 1.77
N LEU A 180 3.07 1.58 1.16
CA LEU A 180 2.69 2.02 -0.19
C LEU A 180 3.05 0.96 -1.24
N MET A 181 4.29 0.48 -1.22
CA MET A 181 4.75 -0.57 -2.13
C MET A 181 3.91 -1.84 -1.99
N THR A 182 3.60 -2.26 -0.76
CA THR A 182 2.76 -3.44 -0.50
C THR A 182 1.32 -3.26 -0.97
N LEU A 183 0.76 -2.05 -0.82
CA LEU A 183 -0.58 -1.73 -1.27
C LEU A 183 -0.69 -1.84 -2.81
N LEU A 184 0.27 -1.24 -3.51
CA LEU A 184 0.30 -1.15 -4.98
C LEU A 184 0.72 -2.48 -5.62
N ASP A 185 1.84 -3.05 -5.18
CA ASP A 185 2.42 -4.29 -5.69
C ASP A 185 3.00 -5.14 -4.54
N PRO A 186 2.19 -6.02 -3.92
CA PRO A 186 2.64 -6.85 -2.81
C PRO A 186 3.73 -7.85 -3.21
N SER A 187 3.79 -8.28 -4.47
CA SER A 187 4.83 -9.18 -4.95
C SER A 187 6.17 -8.46 -5.00
N ARG A 188 6.21 -7.24 -5.55
CA ARG A 188 7.41 -6.38 -5.54
C ARG A 188 7.86 -6.04 -4.13
N ALA A 189 6.94 -5.82 -3.20
CA ALA A 189 7.28 -5.61 -1.79
C ALA A 189 7.99 -6.84 -1.20
N VAL A 190 7.45 -8.05 -1.41
CA VAL A 190 8.07 -9.28 -0.90
C VAL A 190 9.41 -9.57 -1.59
N GLU A 191 9.53 -9.31 -2.89
CA GLU A 191 10.80 -9.43 -3.60
C GLU A 191 11.88 -8.55 -2.95
N ASN A 192 11.56 -7.28 -2.65
CA ASN A 192 12.49 -6.38 -1.97
C ASN A 192 12.78 -6.78 -0.53
N LEU A 193 11.80 -7.36 0.20
CA LEU A 193 12.05 -7.98 1.51
C LEU A 193 13.08 -9.11 1.42
N ILE A 194 12.98 -9.97 0.39
CA ILE A 194 13.92 -11.06 0.17
C ILE A 194 15.32 -10.51 -0.11
N TYR A 195 15.45 -9.47 -0.95
CA TYR A 195 16.74 -8.84 -1.24
C TYR A 195 17.43 -8.35 0.04
N ILE A 196 16.72 -7.60 0.88
CA ILE A 196 17.26 -7.09 2.15
C ILE A 196 17.39 -8.16 3.25
N GLY A 197 17.18 -9.44 2.92
CA GLY A 197 17.50 -10.58 3.77
C GLY A 197 16.40 -11.03 4.75
N TYR A 198 15.13 -10.78 4.43
CA TYR A 198 14.00 -11.21 5.27
C TYR A 198 14.12 -12.69 5.65
N SER A 199 14.09 -12.94 6.96
CA SER A 199 14.33 -14.27 7.55
C SER A 199 13.05 -15.08 7.77
N GLY A 200 11.88 -14.43 7.70
CA GLY A 200 10.58 -15.08 7.81
C GLY A 200 10.14 -15.75 6.51
N ASP A 201 8.94 -16.34 6.53
CA ASP A 201 8.32 -16.91 5.34
C ASP A 201 7.79 -15.78 4.43
N PRO A 202 8.32 -15.61 3.20
CA PRO A 202 7.86 -14.58 2.27
C PRO A 202 6.36 -14.63 1.97
N THR A 203 5.76 -15.83 2.00
CA THR A 203 4.32 -16.02 1.74
C THR A 203 3.45 -15.51 2.88
N ALA A 204 4.00 -15.44 4.11
CA ALA A 204 3.33 -14.95 5.31
C ALA A 204 3.65 -13.48 5.63
N ALA A 205 4.56 -12.85 4.89
CA ALA A 205 4.94 -11.45 5.10
C ALA A 205 3.80 -10.46 4.81
N VAL A 206 2.86 -10.86 3.94
CA VAL A 206 1.72 -10.04 3.51
C VAL A 206 0.40 -10.70 3.89
N ARG A 207 -0.47 -9.93 4.54
CA ARG A 207 -1.84 -10.32 4.85
C ARG A 207 -2.80 -9.70 3.83
N LEU A 208 -3.63 -10.54 3.21
CA LEU A 208 -4.77 -10.05 2.45
C LEU A 208 -5.92 -9.69 3.39
N THR A 209 -6.42 -8.47 3.28
CA THR A 209 -7.55 -8.01 4.08
C THR A 209 -8.84 -8.69 3.64
N ARG A 210 -9.84 -8.70 4.52
CA ARG A 210 -11.20 -9.06 4.13
C ARG A 210 -11.78 -8.03 3.15
N ARG A 211 -12.75 -8.48 2.35
CA ARG A 211 -13.42 -7.64 1.35
C ARG A 211 -14.10 -6.44 2.00
N ARG A 212 -13.81 -5.24 1.51
CA ARG A 212 -14.41 -3.97 2.02
C ARG A 212 -15.93 -4.02 2.09
N ARG A 213 -16.60 -4.69 1.16
CA ARG A 213 -18.06 -4.81 1.19
C ARG A 213 -18.57 -5.52 2.46
N LEU A 214 -17.82 -6.48 2.99
CA LEU A 214 -18.16 -7.16 4.24
C LEU A 214 -17.90 -6.26 5.45
N ASP A 215 -16.83 -5.47 5.42
CA ASP A 215 -16.46 -4.51 6.47
C ASP A 215 -17.53 -3.43 6.61
N ARG A 216 -18.00 -2.90 5.47
CA ARG A 216 -19.14 -1.99 5.41
C ARG A 216 -20.40 -2.60 6.03
N LYS A 217 -20.72 -3.85 5.67
CA LYS A 217 -21.90 -4.55 6.21
C LYS A 217 -21.80 -4.77 7.72
N LYS A 218 -20.59 -5.00 8.25
CA LYS A 218 -20.33 -5.23 9.68
C LYS A 218 -20.05 -3.95 10.47
N GLN A 219 -19.88 -2.80 9.79
CA GLN A 219 -19.50 -1.51 10.39
C GLN A 219 -18.25 -1.61 11.28
N GLN A 220 -17.30 -2.44 10.87
CA GLN A 220 -16.05 -2.65 11.59
C GLN A 220 -14.97 -2.82 10.52
N SER A 221 -13.75 -2.34 10.77
CA SER A 221 -12.54 -2.55 9.97
C SER A 221 -11.38 -2.96 10.88
N ASP A 222 -10.60 -3.96 10.49
CA ASP A 222 -9.36 -4.38 11.14
C ASP A 222 -8.11 -3.97 10.32
N ARG A 223 -8.31 -3.04 9.38
CA ARG A 223 -7.28 -2.56 8.46
C ARG A 223 -6.46 -1.45 9.08
N ASN A 224 -5.21 -1.38 8.64
CA ASN A 224 -4.26 -0.38 9.11
C ASN A 224 -3.82 0.59 8.00
N VAL A 225 -4.03 0.23 6.74
CA VAL A 225 -3.67 1.06 5.58
C VAL A 225 -4.94 1.47 4.84
N PHE A 226 -5.16 2.79 4.68
CA PHE A 226 -6.31 3.37 3.99
C PHE A 226 -5.87 4.12 2.74
N HIS A 227 -6.54 3.87 1.62
CA HIS A 227 -6.26 4.49 0.32
C HIS A 227 -7.32 5.55 -0.01
N CYS A 228 -6.90 6.81 -0.03
CA CYS A 228 -7.74 7.96 -0.31
C CYS A 228 -7.49 8.50 -1.72
N PHE A 229 -8.55 8.62 -2.51
CA PHE A 229 -8.47 9.23 -3.84
C PHE A 229 -8.82 10.72 -3.75
N VAL A 230 -7.93 11.58 -4.25
CA VAL A 230 -8.10 13.03 -4.20
C VAL A 230 -8.49 13.54 -5.59
N PHE A 231 -9.73 14.02 -5.69
CA PHE A 231 -10.35 14.57 -6.89
C PHE A 231 -10.52 16.08 -6.77
N GLY A 232 -10.73 16.75 -7.90
CA GLY A 232 -10.99 18.19 -7.94
C GLY A 232 -10.47 18.83 -9.23
N PRO A 233 -10.96 20.02 -9.57
CA PRO A 233 -10.55 20.71 -10.79
C PRO A 233 -9.09 21.17 -10.76
N LYS A 234 -8.59 21.55 -11.92
CA LYS A 234 -7.30 22.25 -12.05
C LYS A 234 -7.27 23.49 -11.13
N LYS A 235 -6.13 23.74 -10.49
CA LYS A 235 -5.90 24.86 -9.56
C LYS A 235 -6.73 24.87 -8.27
N SER A 236 -7.47 23.80 -7.94
CA SER A 236 -8.27 23.76 -6.71
C SER A 236 -7.47 23.63 -5.41
N GLY A 237 -6.18 23.28 -5.48
CA GLY A 237 -5.35 23.07 -4.28
C GLY A 237 -5.10 21.60 -3.91
N LYS A 238 -5.46 20.64 -4.78
CA LYS A 238 -5.19 19.20 -4.56
C LYS A 238 -3.72 18.92 -4.19
N SER A 239 -2.78 19.34 -5.04
CA SER A 239 -1.35 19.11 -4.78
C SER A 239 -0.86 19.82 -3.52
N ALA A 240 -1.44 20.96 -3.14
CA ALA A 240 -1.11 21.63 -1.88
C ALA A 240 -1.57 20.82 -0.66
N LEU A 241 -2.77 20.21 -0.73
CA LEU A 241 -3.26 19.29 0.31
C LEU A 241 -2.36 18.05 0.42
N VAL A 242 -2.04 17.41 -0.71
CA VAL A 242 -1.17 16.22 -0.78
C VAL A 242 0.24 16.53 -0.27
N ASN A 243 0.83 17.65 -0.69
CA ASN A 243 2.14 18.08 -0.20
C ASN A 243 2.13 18.41 1.30
N SER A 244 1.08 19.05 1.81
CA SER A 244 0.96 19.35 3.23
C SER A 244 0.86 18.10 4.11
N PHE A 245 0.36 16.99 3.55
CA PHE A 245 0.27 15.71 4.26
C PHE A 245 1.64 15.13 4.62
N ILE A 246 2.66 15.42 3.82
CA ILE A 246 4.03 14.94 3.97
C ILE A 246 5.00 16.06 4.34
N GLY A 247 4.49 17.12 4.98
CA GLY A 247 5.28 18.20 5.55
C GLY A 247 5.96 19.13 4.55
N ARG A 248 5.62 19.05 3.24
CA ARG A 248 6.23 19.91 2.23
C ARG A 248 5.69 21.35 2.34
N PRO A 249 6.57 22.36 2.18
CA PRO A 249 6.15 23.75 2.27
C PRO A 249 5.20 24.11 1.12
N PHE A 250 4.39 25.13 1.36
CA PHE A 250 3.54 25.71 0.33
C PHE A 250 4.38 26.51 -0.69
N TYR A 251 4.05 26.37 -1.97
CA TYR A 251 4.64 27.14 -3.06
C TYR A 251 3.54 27.89 -3.82
N ASP A 252 3.72 29.19 -4.03
CA ASP A 252 2.77 30.02 -4.81
C ASP A 252 2.74 29.65 -6.30
N ASN A 253 3.80 29.01 -6.81
CA ASN A 253 3.91 28.65 -8.22
C ASN A 253 3.01 27.46 -8.56
N TYR A 254 2.11 27.66 -9.52
CA TYR A 254 1.27 26.59 -10.03
C TYR A 254 2.05 25.66 -10.97
N ALA A 255 2.19 24.40 -10.58
CA ALA A 255 2.58 23.30 -11.45
C ALA A 255 1.32 22.50 -11.85
N PRO A 256 1.05 22.27 -13.14
CA PRO A 256 -0.06 21.43 -13.56
C PRO A 256 0.11 19.97 -13.08
N THR A 257 -0.95 19.39 -12.51
CA THR A 257 -1.02 17.95 -12.23
C THR A 257 -1.20 17.20 -13.56
N THR A 258 -0.11 16.76 -14.17
CA THR A 258 -0.14 15.99 -15.44
C THR A 258 -0.26 14.49 -15.23
N GLU A 259 0.25 14.00 -14.10
CA GLU A 259 0.31 12.58 -13.76
C GLU A 259 -0.24 12.35 -12.35
N GLU A 260 -0.53 11.10 -12.05
CA GLU A 260 -0.95 10.71 -10.70
C GLU A 260 0.23 10.88 -9.74
N SER A 261 -0.04 11.44 -8.56
CA SER A 261 0.94 11.56 -7.48
C SER A 261 0.46 10.82 -6.25
N TYR A 262 1.39 10.30 -5.46
CA TYR A 262 1.10 9.60 -4.22
C TYR A 262 1.73 10.35 -3.06
N ALA A 263 1.07 10.32 -1.91
CA ALA A 263 1.66 10.71 -0.64
C ALA A 263 1.24 9.70 0.43
N VAL A 264 2.19 9.25 1.25
CA VAL A 264 1.94 8.26 2.29
C VAL A 264 2.54 8.71 3.62
N HIS A 265 1.73 8.65 4.67
CA HIS A 265 2.18 8.99 6.01
C HIS A 265 1.31 8.34 7.08
N VAL A 266 1.82 8.34 8.32
CA VAL A 266 1.09 7.85 9.50
C VAL A 266 0.20 8.97 10.05
N VAL A 267 -1.05 8.64 10.34
CA VAL A 267 -2.03 9.52 10.99
C VAL A 267 -2.29 9.01 12.41
N ASP A 268 -2.01 9.86 13.40
CA ASP A 268 -2.33 9.59 14.80
C ASP A 268 -3.80 9.91 15.08
N LEU A 269 -4.54 8.90 15.50
CA LEU A 269 -5.93 8.99 15.97
C LEU A 269 -5.99 9.12 17.51
N PRO A 270 -7.12 9.60 18.06
CA PRO A 270 -7.34 9.60 19.50
C PRO A 270 -7.14 8.21 20.12
N GLY A 271 -6.57 8.17 21.33
CA GLY A 271 -6.27 6.90 22.02
C GLY A 271 -4.95 6.24 21.60
N GLY A 272 -4.08 6.95 20.87
CA GLY A 272 -2.76 6.46 20.49
C GLY A 272 -2.77 5.46 19.32
N ILE A 273 -3.91 5.32 18.65
CA ILE A 273 -4.06 4.44 17.49
C ILE A 273 -3.37 5.13 16.29
N LYS A 274 -2.50 4.38 15.60
CA LYS A 274 -1.80 4.85 14.40
C LYS A 274 -2.32 4.12 13.18
N LYS A 275 -2.64 4.85 12.12
CA LYS A 275 -3.06 4.30 10.82
C LYS A 275 -2.23 4.90 9.70
N THR A 276 -1.95 4.13 8.66
CA THR A 276 -1.27 4.64 7.46
C THR A 276 -2.30 5.10 6.47
N LEU A 277 -2.17 6.35 6.01
CA LEU A 277 -3.03 6.92 4.97
C LEU A 277 -2.19 7.11 3.71
N VAL A 278 -2.70 6.61 2.59
CA VAL A 278 -2.14 6.79 1.24
C VAL A 278 -3.07 7.72 0.48
N LEU A 279 -2.62 8.91 0.12
CA LEU A 279 -3.30 9.83 -0.77
C LEU A 279 -2.85 9.55 -2.21
N ARG A 280 -3.80 9.44 -3.13
CA ARG A 280 -3.57 9.39 -4.57
C ARG A 280 -4.22 10.59 -5.23
N GLU A 281 -3.42 11.53 -5.71
CA GLU A 281 -3.92 12.66 -6.50
C GLU A 281 -4.30 12.20 -7.90
N ILE A 282 -5.53 12.45 -8.30
CA ILE A 282 -6.01 12.11 -9.65
C ILE A 282 -6.12 13.40 -10.46
N PRO A 283 -5.39 13.52 -11.59
CA PRO A 283 -5.57 14.64 -12.51
C PRO A 283 -7.02 14.74 -12.99
N GLU A 284 -7.54 15.95 -13.14
CA GLU A 284 -8.92 16.18 -13.57
C GLU A 284 -9.23 15.47 -14.91
N ASP A 285 -8.31 15.57 -15.87
CA ASP A 285 -8.44 14.94 -17.19
C ASP A 285 -8.38 13.40 -17.12
N GLY A 286 -7.76 12.86 -16.06
CA GLY A 286 -7.62 11.42 -15.82
C GLY A 286 -8.87 10.75 -15.25
N VAL A 287 -9.81 11.51 -14.67
CA VAL A 287 -11.00 10.96 -13.99
C VAL A 287 -11.86 10.13 -14.95
N LYS A 288 -12.13 10.64 -16.15
CA LYS A 288 -12.92 9.90 -17.16
C LYS A 288 -12.27 8.56 -17.50
N LYS A 289 -10.94 8.55 -17.70
CA LYS A 289 -10.18 7.33 -18.00
C LYS A 289 -10.23 6.34 -16.83
N LEU A 290 -10.14 6.83 -15.60
CA LEU A 290 -10.25 6.01 -14.39
C LEU A 290 -11.62 5.34 -14.29
N LEU A 291 -12.71 6.09 -14.53
CA LEU A 291 -14.08 5.58 -14.43
C LEU A 291 -14.49 4.63 -15.57
N LEU A 292 -13.71 4.54 -16.67
CA LEU A 292 -13.94 3.49 -17.69
C LEU A 292 -13.75 2.08 -17.13
N ASN A 293 -12.87 1.90 -16.14
CA ASN A 293 -12.71 0.63 -15.45
C ASN A 293 -13.77 0.48 -14.35
N LYS A 294 -14.59 -0.57 -14.43
CA LYS A 294 -15.63 -0.88 -13.43
C LYS A 294 -15.07 -1.17 -12.04
N GLU A 295 -13.81 -1.55 -11.93
CA GLU A 295 -13.15 -1.89 -10.67
C GLU A 295 -12.28 -0.76 -10.12
N SER A 296 -12.25 0.41 -10.77
CA SER A 296 -11.33 1.50 -10.40
C SER A 296 -11.53 2.06 -9.00
N LEU A 297 -12.76 2.02 -8.48
CA LEU A 297 -13.09 2.47 -7.11
C LEU A 297 -13.01 1.33 -6.09
N ALA A 298 -12.86 0.08 -6.50
CA ALA A 298 -12.75 -1.06 -5.58
C ALA A 298 -11.60 -0.93 -4.55
N PRO A 299 -10.39 -0.43 -4.91
CA PRO A 299 -9.32 -0.21 -3.94
C PRO A 299 -9.45 1.09 -3.13
N CYS A 300 -10.42 1.95 -3.44
CA CYS A 300 -10.61 3.25 -2.79
C CYS A 300 -11.36 3.09 -1.46
N ASP A 301 -10.77 3.58 -0.38
CA ASP A 301 -11.38 3.58 0.95
C ASP A 301 -12.22 4.82 1.20
N ILE A 302 -11.81 5.95 0.61
CA ILE A 302 -12.46 7.24 0.73
C ILE A 302 -12.08 8.14 -0.43
N ALA A 303 -13.03 8.92 -0.93
CA ALA A 303 -12.80 9.93 -1.95
C ALA A 303 -12.88 11.34 -1.33
N VAL A 304 -11.94 12.20 -1.67
CA VAL A 304 -11.90 13.60 -1.23
C VAL A 304 -12.01 14.50 -2.44
N PHE A 305 -12.96 15.43 -2.42
CA PHE A 305 -13.21 16.39 -3.48
C PHE A 305 -12.75 17.78 -3.04
N VAL A 306 -11.68 18.27 -3.65
CA VAL A 306 -11.07 19.56 -3.32
C VAL A 306 -11.52 20.63 -4.31
N TYR A 307 -12.05 21.74 -3.81
CA TYR A 307 -12.36 22.92 -4.60
C TYR A 307 -11.72 24.18 -4.01
N ASP A 308 -11.58 25.22 -4.82
CA ASP A 308 -11.12 26.54 -4.40
C ASP A 308 -12.31 27.33 -3.83
N SER A 309 -12.26 27.68 -2.55
CA SER A 309 -13.35 28.39 -1.86
C SER A 309 -13.65 29.77 -2.45
N SER A 310 -12.70 30.37 -3.16
CA SER A 310 -12.85 31.67 -3.81
C SER A 310 -13.40 31.61 -5.25
N ASP A 311 -13.56 30.41 -5.82
CA ASP A 311 -13.93 30.22 -7.23
C ASP A 311 -15.19 29.33 -7.40
N GLN A 312 -16.29 29.95 -7.84
CA GLN A 312 -17.55 29.26 -8.09
C GLN A 312 -17.44 28.19 -9.20
N SER A 313 -16.58 28.39 -10.19
CA SER A 313 -16.38 27.41 -11.28
C SER A 313 -15.70 26.14 -10.76
N SER A 314 -14.75 26.32 -9.83
CA SER A 314 -14.08 25.24 -9.11
C SER A 314 -15.07 24.41 -8.30
N TRP A 315 -15.98 25.08 -7.57
CA TRP A 315 -17.05 24.41 -6.83
C TRP A 315 -17.99 23.57 -7.73
N LYS A 316 -18.47 24.18 -8.84
CA LYS A 316 -19.36 23.48 -9.79
C LYS A 316 -18.70 22.22 -10.34
N ARG A 317 -17.43 22.33 -10.77
CA ARG A 317 -16.70 21.19 -11.32
C ARG A 317 -16.40 20.11 -10.28
N ALA A 318 -16.06 20.48 -9.04
CA ALA A 318 -15.87 19.51 -7.96
C ALA A 318 -17.16 18.74 -7.65
N THR A 319 -18.31 19.42 -7.69
CA THR A 319 -19.63 18.78 -7.49
C THR A 319 -20.00 17.84 -8.64
N GLU A 320 -19.70 18.22 -9.89
CA GLU A 320 -19.87 17.31 -11.05
C GLU A 320 -19.02 16.05 -10.88
N LEU A 321 -17.75 16.19 -10.50
CA LEU A 321 -16.87 15.05 -10.23
C LEU A 321 -17.40 14.16 -9.11
N LEU A 322 -17.96 14.75 -8.05
CA LEU A 322 -18.61 14.01 -6.96
C LEU A 322 -19.79 13.17 -7.46
N VAL A 323 -20.66 13.76 -8.28
CA VAL A 323 -21.78 13.02 -8.90
C VAL A 323 -21.27 11.89 -9.81
N GLU A 324 -20.27 12.16 -10.66
CA GLU A 324 -19.68 11.17 -11.57
C GLU A 324 -19.09 9.97 -10.80
N VAL A 325 -18.30 10.22 -9.76
CA VAL A 325 -17.66 9.18 -8.93
C VAL A 325 -18.69 8.42 -8.09
N ALA A 326 -19.63 9.12 -7.46
CA ALA A 326 -20.68 8.49 -6.67
C ALA A 326 -21.57 7.59 -7.53
N GLY A 327 -22.01 8.08 -8.70
CA GLY A 327 -22.81 7.31 -9.66
C GLY A 327 -22.08 6.07 -10.16
N HIS A 328 -20.78 6.17 -10.46
CA HIS A 328 -19.96 5.00 -10.83
C HIS A 328 -19.87 3.97 -9.69
N GLY A 329 -19.74 4.43 -8.44
CA GLY A 329 -19.76 3.57 -7.26
C GLY A 329 -21.08 2.82 -7.10
N GLU A 330 -22.21 3.51 -7.30
CA GLU A 330 -23.56 2.92 -7.27
C GLU A 330 -23.78 1.89 -8.41
N ASP A 331 -23.26 2.17 -9.61
CA ASP A 331 -23.40 1.30 -10.77
C ASP A 331 -22.56 0.01 -10.68
N THR A 332 -21.37 0.12 -10.10
CA THR A 332 -20.41 -1.00 -9.99
C THR A 332 -20.56 -1.78 -8.68
N GLY A 333 -21.22 -1.19 -7.68
CA GLY A 333 -21.32 -1.74 -6.32
C GLY A 333 -20.11 -1.44 -5.44
N TYR A 334 -19.17 -0.62 -5.91
CA TYR A 334 -18.03 -0.11 -5.16
C TYR A 334 -18.32 1.32 -4.66
N GLU A 335 -19.41 1.48 -3.89
CA GLU A 335 -19.73 2.73 -3.21
C GLU A 335 -18.59 3.12 -2.23
N VAL A 336 -18.18 4.39 -2.27
CA VAL A 336 -17.04 4.93 -1.51
C VAL A 336 -17.53 6.12 -0.67
N PRO A 337 -17.15 6.24 0.62
CA PRO A 337 -17.43 7.45 1.39
C PRO A 337 -16.72 8.66 0.77
N CYS A 338 -17.35 9.83 0.85
CA CYS A 338 -16.89 11.05 0.23
C CYS A 338 -16.83 12.20 1.24
N LEU A 339 -15.75 13.00 1.17
CA LEU A 339 -15.61 14.27 1.88
C LEU A 339 -15.34 15.39 0.88
N ILE A 340 -15.79 16.60 1.22
CA ILE A 340 -15.49 17.79 0.44
C ILE A 340 -14.52 18.67 1.22
N VAL A 341 -13.50 19.19 0.55
CA VAL A 341 -12.50 20.10 1.12
C VAL A 341 -12.59 21.44 0.39
N ALA A 342 -12.86 22.51 1.16
CA ALA A 342 -12.84 23.88 0.71
C ALA A 342 -11.43 24.44 0.93
N ALA A 343 -10.59 24.40 -0.10
CA ALA A 343 -9.23 24.88 -0.02
C ALA A 343 -9.14 26.39 -0.23
N LYS A 344 -7.99 26.97 0.17
CA LYS A 344 -7.68 28.41 0.08
C LYS A 344 -8.61 29.27 0.95
N ASP A 345 -8.91 28.79 2.15
CA ASP A 345 -9.74 29.51 3.13
C ASP A 345 -9.14 30.86 3.59
N ASP A 346 -7.86 31.12 3.26
CA ASP A 346 -7.23 32.44 3.38
C ASP A 346 -7.77 33.50 2.41
N LEU A 347 -8.52 33.08 1.39
CA LEU A 347 -9.17 33.96 0.42
C LEU A 347 -10.65 34.17 0.75
N ASN A 348 -11.22 35.28 0.25
CA ASN A 348 -12.65 35.53 0.38
C ASN A 348 -13.44 34.49 -0.43
N SER A 349 -14.36 33.80 0.25
CA SER A 349 -15.25 32.83 -0.39
C SER A 349 -16.11 33.47 -1.47
N PHE A 350 -16.44 32.72 -2.52
CA PHE A 350 -17.35 33.21 -3.56
C PHE A 350 -18.77 33.44 -3.00
N PRO A 351 -19.57 34.34 -3.59
CA PRO A 351 -20.94 34.58 -3.16
C PRO A 351 -21.78 33.31 -3.23
N MET A 352 -22.53 32.97 -2.19
CA MET A 352 -23.36 31.75 -2.07
C MET A 352 -22.64 30.45 -1.70
N ALA A 353 -21.33 30.47 -1.44
CA ALA A 353 -20.57 29.25 -1.08
C ALA A 353 -21.23 28.44 0.06
N ILE A 354 -21.68 29.09 1.13
CA ILE A 354 -22.36 28.45 2.27
C ILE A 354 -23.68 27.80 1.84
N GLN A 355 -24.49 28.51 1.04
CA GLN A 355 -25.80 28.03 0.63
C GLN A 355 -25.68 26.85 -0.34
N GLU A 356 -24.81 26.95 -1.35
CA GLU A 356 -24.61 25.88 -2.33
C GLU A 356 -24.00 24.63 -1.69
N SER A 357 -23.00 24.79 -0.81
CA SER A 357 -22.39 23.67 -0.10
C SER A 357 -23.35 22.98 0.87
N THR A 358 -24.14 23.75 1.63
CA THR A 358 -25.15 23.20 2.53
C THR A 358 -26.18 22.37 1.76
N ARG A 359 -26.65 22.88 0.62
CA ARG A 359 -27.61 22.17 -0.24
C ARG A 359 -27.04 20.84 -0.72
N VAL A 360 -25.83 20.83 -1.31
CA VAL A 360 -25.21 19.59 -1.80
C VAL A 360 -24.96 18.59 -0.67
N SER A 361 -24.48 19.06 0.48
CA SER A 361 -24.20 18.19 1.64
C SER A 361 -25.47 17.50 2.15
N GLN A 362 -26.58 18.26 2.25
CA GLN A 362 -27.89 17.72 2.63
C GLN A 362 -28.47 16.79 1.56
N ASP A 363 -28.41 17.21 0.30
CA ASP A 363 -28.97 16.47 -0.82
C ASP A 363 -28.25 15.14 -1.04
N MET A 364 -26.94 15.07 -0.80
CA MET A 364 -26.15 13.84 -0.95
C MET A 364 -25.97 13.05 0.35
N GLY A 365 -26.30 13.62 1.51
CA GLY A 365 -26.12 12.96 2.80
C GLY A 365 -24.65 12.85 3.24
N ILE A 366 -23.84 13.86 2.95
CA ILE A 366 -22.42 13.94 3.32
C ILE A 366 -22.16 15.10 4.29
N GLU A 367 -20.99 15.09 4.92
CA GLU A 367 -20.57 16.16 5.82
C GLU A 367 -20.36 17.50 5.08
N ALA A 368 -20.56 18.60 5.80
CA ALA A 368 -20.26 19.94 5.29
C ALA A 368 -18.77 20.07 4.90
N PRO A 369 -18.43 20.89 3.89
CA PRO A 369 -17.06 21.05 3.43
C PRO A 369 -16.09 21.45 4.54
N ILE A 370 -14.89 20.89 4.48
CA ILE A 370 -13.81 21.14 5.43
C ILE A 370 -13.00 22.34 4.94
N PRO A 371 -13.07 23.52 5.59
CA PRO A 371 -12.24 24.65 5.22
C PRO A 371 -10.78 24.39 5.62
N ILE A 372 -9.86 24.59 4.68
CA ILE A 372 -8.42 24.49 4.90
C ILE A 372 -7.67 25.62 4.19
N SER A 373 -6.52 26.00 4.72
CA SER A 373 -5.54 26.84 4.03
C SER A 373 -4.14 26.25 4.20
N SER A 374 -3.65 25.60 3.14
CA SER A 374 -2.26 25.13 3.08
C SER A 374 -1.25 26.27 3.20
N LYS A 375 -1.62 27.50 2.78
CA LYS A 375 -0.78 28.69 2.90
C LYS A 375 -0.62 29.13 4.36
N MET A 376 -1.69 29.06 5.15
CA MET A 376 -1.67 29.39 6.58
C MET A 376 -1.22 28.22 7.46
N GLY A 377 -0.98 27.04 6.87
CA GLY A 377 -0.70 25.80 7.62
C GLY A 377 -1.93 25.24 8.36
N ASP A 378 -3.12 25.78 8.10
CA ASP A 378 -4.35 25.30 8.71
C ASP A 378 -4.92 24.13 7.89
N THR A 379 -4.71 22.93 8.44
CA THR A 379 -5.22 21.68 7.85
C THR A 379 -6.53 21.23 8.47
N ASN A 380 -7.04 21.90 9.52
CA ASN A 380 -8.29 21.58 10.19
C ASN A 380 -8.47 20.09 10.54
N ASN A 381 -7.36 19.40 10.90
CA ASN A 381 -7.30 17.96 11.13
C ASN A 381 -7.88 17.10 9.98
N VAL A 382 -7.84 17.58 8.74
CA VAL A 382 -8.46 16.93 7.57
C VAL A 382 -8.04 15.48 7.43
N PHE A 383 -6.76 15.15 7.62
CA PHE A 383 -6.26 13.78 7.50
C PHE A 383 -6.83 12.83 8.54
N ARG A 384 -7.06 13.30 9.78
CA ARG A 384 -7.76 12.51 10.81
C ARG A 384 -9.21 12.28 10.41
N ARG A 385 -9.89 13.31 9.90
CA ARG A 385 -11.28 13.19 9.44
C ARG A 385 -11.40 12.21 8.28
N ILE A 386 -10.44 12.21 7.35
CA ILE A 386 -10.35 11.25 6.25
C ILE A 386 -10.26 9.81 6.78
N VAL A 387 -9.35 9.54 7.73
CA VAL A 387 -9.22 8.20 8.32
C VAL A 387 -10.49 7.80 9.08
N THR A 388 -11.06 8.69 9.90
CA THR A 388 -12.29 8.43 10.65
C THR A 388 -13.46 8.08 9.73
N ALA A 389 -13.63 8.81 8.62
CA ALA A 389 -14.67 8.55 7.63
C ALA A 389 -14.42 7.25 6.85
N ALA A 390 -13.17 6.89 6.60
CA ALA A 390 -12.80 5.61 6.00
C ALA A 390 -13.05 4.41 6.94
N GLU A 391 -12.93 4.60 8.26
CA GLU A 391 -13.29 3.59 9.28
C GLU A 391 -14.81 3.44 9.43
N HIS A 392 -15.57 4.51 9.20
CA HIS A 392 -17.03 4.54 9.32
C HIS A 392 -17.72 4.91 7.99
N PRO A 393 -17.50 4.14 6.92
CA PRO A 393 -17.90 4.51 5.55
C PRO A 393 -19.42 4.72 5.42
N HIS A 394 -20.22 4.04 6.23
CA HIS A 394 -21.68 4.13 6.22
C HIS A 394 -22.23 5.52 6.57
N LEU A 395 -21.42 6.40 7.18
CA LEU A 395 -21.82 7.75 7.56
C LEU A 395 -21.55 8.80 6.47
N SER A 396 -20.77 8.46 5.44
CA SER A 396 -20.27 9.42 4.45
C SER A 396 -20.40 8.94 3.01
N ILE A 397 -21.13 7.85 2.74
CA ILE A 397 -21.43 7.43 1.36
C ILE A 397 -22.49 8.37 0.78
N PRO A 398 -22.17 9.11 -0.30
CA PRO A 398 -23.14 9.97 -0.94
C PRO A 398 -24.23 9.13 -1.63
N GLU A 399 -25.45 9.65 -1.66
CA GLU A 399 -26.54 9.09 -2.47
C GLU A 399 -26.91 10.05 -3.59
N THR A 400 -26.75 9.62 -4.84
CA THR A 400 -27.18 10.44 -5.99
C THR A 400 -28.70 10.35 -6.18
N GLU A 401 -29.31 11.30 -6.89
CA GLU A 401 -30.74 11.22 -7.23
C GLU A 401 -31.09 9.95 -8.03
N ALA A 402 -30.20 9.56 -8.96
CA ALA A 402 -30.32 8.33 -9.73
C ALA A 402 -30.21 7.10 -8.82
N GLY A 403 -29.25 7.10 -7.90
CA GLY A 403 -29.06 6.07 -6.89
C GLY A 403 -30.28 5.89 -5.98
N ARG A 404 -30.84 7.00 -5.48
CA ARG A 404 -32.08 7.01 -4.69
C ARG A 404 -33.26 6.42 -5.46
N SER A 405 -33.45 6.87 -6.70
CA SER A 405 -34.53 6.38 -7.57
C SER A 405 -34.40 4.88 -7.83
N ARG A 406 -33.18 4.40 -8.09
CA ARG A 406 -32.88 2.98 -8.30
C ARG A 406 -33.08 2.16 -7.02
N LYS A 407 -32.65 2.65 -5.86
CA LYS A 407 -32.90 2.01 -4.55
C LYS A 407 -34.39 1.92 -4.27
N GLN A 408 -35.16 2.97 -4.56
CA GLN A 408 -36.61 2.98 -4.39
C GLN A 408 -37.31 1.98 -5.33
N TYR A 409 -36.91 1.96 -6.60
CA TYR A 409 -37.41 0.98 -7.58
C TYR A 409 -37.10 -0.46 -7.16
N ASN A 410 -35.86 -0.75 -6.73
CA ASN A 410 -35.47 -2.07 -6.24
C ASN A 410 -36.23 -2.48 -4.97
N ARG A 411 -36.52 -1.54 -4.05
CA ARG A 411 -37.37 -1.81 -2.88
C ARG A 411 -38.79 -2.19 -3.29
N LEU A 412 -39.34 -1.55 -4.32
CA LEU A 412 -40.67 -1.89 -4.84
C LEU A 412 -40.70 -3.28 -5.49
N ILE A 413 -39.68 -3.61 -6.30
CA ILE A 413 -39.54 -4.96 -6.88
C ILE A 413 -39.36 -6.02 -5.80
N ASN A 414 -38.49 -5.79 -4.81
CA ASN A 414 -38.28 -6.77 -3.75
C ASN A 414 -39.54 -6.99 -2.91
N ARG A 415 -40.32 -5.93 -2.66
CA ARG A 415 -41.64 -6.05 -2.03
C ARG A 415 -42.60 -6.88 -2.89
N SER A 416 -42.69 -6.62 -4.20
CA SER A 416 -43.59 -7.38 -5.08
C SER A 416 -43.17 -8.85 -5.20
N LEU A 417 -41.87 -9.14 -5.32
CA LEU A 417 -41.34 -10.50 -5.31
C LEU A 417 -41.64 -11.25 -4.00
N MET A 418 -41.55 -10.56 -2.85
CA MET A 418 -41.95 -11.15 -1.57
C MET A 418 -43.45 -11.47 -1.51
N PHE A 419 -44.32 -10.62 -2.08
CA PHE A 419 -45.75 -10.93 -2.16
C PHE A 419 -46.04 -12.13 -3.08
N VAL A 420 -45.34 -12.22 -4.22
CA VAL A 420 -45.48 -13.34 -5.15
C VAL A 420 -44.98 -14.64 -4.52
N SER A 421 -43.85 -14.63 -3.80
CA SER A 421 -43.34 -15.83 -3.14
C SER A 421 -44.25 -16.31 -2.02
N VAL A 422 -44.77 -15.41 -1.18
CA VAL A 422 -45.76 -15.76 -0.15
C VAL A 422 -47.04 -16.31 -0.78
N GLY A 423 -47.56 -15.66 -1.83
CA GLY A 423 -48.74 -16.11 -2.56
C GLY A 423 -48.57 -17.50 -3.18
N ALA A 424 -47.44 -17.78 -3.82
CA ALA A 424 -47.13 -19.10 -4.38
C ALA A 424 -47.04 -20.18 -3.30
N THR A 425 -46.43 -19.87 -2.16
CA THR A 425 -46.30 -20.79 -1.03
C THR A 425 -47.68 -21.15 -0.44
N VAL A 426 -48.55 -20.14 -0.25
CA VAL A 426 -49.94 -20.35 0.22
C VAL A 426 -50.75 -21.16 -0.78
N ALA A 427 -50.61 -20.92 -2.08
CA ALA A 427 -51.30 -21.69 -3.12
C ALA A 427 -50.85 -23.16 -3.15
N ILE A 428 -49.55 -23.43 -3.01
CA ILE A 428 -49.01 -24.80 -2.96
C ILE A 428 -49.51 -25.54 -1.71
N VAL A 429 -49.45 -24.90 -0.54
CA VAL A 429 -49.95 -25.48 0.71
C VAL A 429 -51.47 -25.70 0.65
N GLY A 430 -52.21 -24.74 0.11
CA GLY A 430 -53.66 -24.86 -0.10
C GLY A 430 -54.04 -25.99 -1.05
N LEU A 431 -53.30 -26.15 -2.16
CA LEU A 431 -53.51 -27.23 -3.12
C LEU A 431 -53.18 -28.60 -2.50
N ALA A 432 -52.10 -28.70 -1.72
CA ALA A 432 -51.73 -29.91 -1.00
C ALA A 432 -52.79 -30.28 0.05
N ALA A 433 -53.26 -29.30 0.84
CA ALA A 433 -54.32 -29.50 1.83
C ALA A 433 -55.65 -29.92 1.17
N TYR A 434 -56.00 -29.31 0.04
CA TYR A 434 -57.19 -29.68 -0.74
C TYR A 434 -57.08 -31.11 -1.29
N ARG A 435 -55.92 -31.51 -1.83
CA ARG A 435 -55.70 -32.88 -2.30
C ARG A 435 -55.81 -33.91 -1.18
N VAL A 436 -55.29 -33.61 0.01
CA VAL A 436 -55.42 -34.47 1.20
C VAL A 436 -56.89 -34.57 1.65
N TYR A 437 -57.61 -33.46 1.68
CA TYR A 437 -59.03 -33.43 2.01
C TYR A 437 -59.87 -34.23 1.00
N ALA A 438 -59.64 -34.04 -0.30
CA ALA A 438 -60.32 -34.78 -1.35
C ALA A 438 -60.04 -36.30 -1.29
N ALA A 439 -58.79 -36.69 -1.00
CA ALA A 439 -58.42 -38.10 -0.81
C ALA A 439 -59.12 -38.72 0.41
N ARG A 440 -59.24 -37.99 1.52
CA ARG A 440 -59.98 -38.44 2.72
C ARG A 440 -61.47 -38.58 2.46
N ARG A 441 -62.07 -37.63 1.73
CA ARG A 441 -63.51 -37.69 1.38
C ARG A 441 -63.85 -38.88 0.48
N ASN A 442 -62.95 -39.24 -0.43
CA ASN A 442 -63.15 -40.38 -1.35
C ASN A 442 -62.86 -41.75 -0.71
N SER A 443 -62.25 -41.79 0.48
CA SER A 443 -61.98 -43.03 1.23
C SER A 443 -62.99 -43.30 2.35
N SER A 444 -63.95 -42.39 2.55
CA SER A 444 -65.03 -42.47 3.54
C SER A 444 -66.42 -42.67 2.89
N GLY A 445 -66.48 -43.17 1.66
CA GLY A 445 -67.71 -43.46 0.90
C GLY A 445 -67.98 -44.95 0.76
#